data_AF-A0A2M7EKS0-F1
#
_entry.id   AF-A0A2M7EKS0-F1
#
_cell.length_a   1.000
_cell.length_b   1.000
_cell.length_c   1.000
_cell.angle_alpha   90.00
_cell.angle_beta   90.00
_cell.angle_gamma   90.00
#
_symmetry.space_group_name_H-M   'P 1'
#
loop_
_entity.id
_entity.type
_entity.pdbx_description
1 polymer ?
#
loop_
_entity_poly.entity_id
_entity_poly.type
_entity_poly.pdbx_seq_one_letter_code
_entity_poly.pdbx_strand_id
1 'polypeptide(L)'
;IVLSGKTDVTSVITRVGIRSIVDLHDAIGKKNVTKTLQWIKEFNGSGGNMSVLLEELLSDLQNHLLLLNKITGTQESKVFYSLKETISLMKLLHDAYSQLKISPFPSIPLEVALLEYYDTMKMVRN
;
A
#
# COMPACT_ATOMS: atom_id res chain seq x y z
N ILE A 1 2.67 25.17 -37.94
CA ILE A 1 1.70 24.57 -36.99
C ILE A 1 1.92 23.07 -36.99
N VAL A 2 2.64 22.54 -35.99
CA VAL A 2 2.43 21.18 -35.46
C VAL A 2 2.82 21.26 -33.98
N LEU A 3 1.81 21.27 -33.11
CA LEU A 3 1.98 21.12 -31.66
C LEU A 3 2.08 19.63 -31.37
N SER A 4 3.27 19.14 -31.02
CA SER A 4 3.45 17.79 -30.48
C SER A 4 3.84 17.89 -29.01
N GLY A 5 2.89 18.33 -28.19
CA GLY A 5 2.95 18.24 -26.74
C GLY A 5 2.78 16.79 -26.30
N LYS A 6 3.81 15.97 -26.50
CA LYS A 6 4.02 14.80 -25.65
C LYS A 6 4.76 15.29 -24.42
N THR A 7 4.04 15.99 -23.55
CA THR A 7 4.50 16.26 -22.19
C THR A 7 4.58 14.92 -21.48
N ASP A 8 5.77 14.34 -21.58
CA ASP A 8 6.53 14.05 -20.39
C ASP A 8 5.86 13.11 -19.38
N VAL A 9 5.49 11.92 -19.85
CA VAL A 9 5.10 10.79 -18.97
C VAL A 9 6.36 10.09 -18.41
N THR A 10 7.56 10.54 -18.80
CA THR A 10 8.83 9.84 -18.54
C THR A 10 9.78 10.61 -17.61
N SER A 11 9.64 11.93 -17.40
CA SER A 11 10.56 12.69 -16.51
C SER A 11 10.26 12.59 -15.02
N VAL A 12 9.16 11.95 -14.60
CA VAL A 12 8.89 11.73 -13.16
C VAL A 12 9.69 10.54 -12.59
N ILE A 13 10.37 9.75 -13.44
CA ILE A 13 11.06 8.52 -13.03
C ILE A 13 12.52 8.77 -12.55
N THR A 14 12.85 9.97 -12.08
CA THR A 14 14.23 10.26 -11.64
C THR A 14 14.32 10.98 -10.29
N ARG A 15 14.30 10.21 -9.20
CA ARG A 15 15.24 10.34 -8.06
C ARG A 15 15.09 9.21 -7.04
N VAL A 16 16.17 8.44 -6.90
CA VAL A 16 16.57 7.62 -5.74
C VAL A 16 15.57 6.55 -5.26
N GLY A 17 15.77 5.31 -5.73
CA GLY A 17 15.41 4.10 -4.96
C GLY A 17 13.95 3.68 -4.97
N ILE A 18 13.28 3.68 -6.13
CA ILE A 18 11.90 3.15 -6.27
C ILE A 18 11.89 1.67 -5.83
N ARG A 19 11.50 1.43 -4.58
CA ARG A 19 11.01 0.13 -4.15
C ARG A 19 9.59 0.01 -4.68
N SER A 20 9.28 -1.08 -5.35
CA SER A 20 7.95 -1.25 -5.96
C SER A 20 6.89 -1.35 -4.86
N ILE A 21 5.65 -0.96 -5.14
CA ILE A 21 4.50 -1.27 -4.28
C ILE A 21 4.36 -2.79 -4.06
N VAL A 22 4.81 -3.59 -5.01
CA VAL A 22 4.93 -5.05 -4.87
C VAL A 22 5.87 -5.44 -3.72
N ASP A 23 6.96 -4.71 -3.51
CA ASP A 23 7.88 -4.95 -2.39
C ASP A 23 7.24 -4.62 -1.04
N LEU A 24 6.35 -3.62 -1.01
CA LEU A 24 5.57 -3.28 0.16
C LEU A 24 4.53 -4.36 0.46
N HIS A 25 3.77 -4.83 -0.53
CA HIS A 25 2.85 -5.96 -0.39
C HIS A 25 3.57 -7.23 0.10
N ASP A 26 4.75 -7.52 -0.45
CA ASP A 26 5.57 -8.67 -0.01
C ASP A 26 6.04 -8.49 1.44
N ALA A 27 6.44 -7.29 1.85
CA ALA A 27 6.84 -7.01 3.23
C ALA A 27 5.68 -7.12 4.23
N ILE A 28 4.51 -6.58 3.89
CA ILE A 28 3.29 -6.67 4.70
C ILE A 28 2.82 -8.12 4.79
N GLY A 29 2.75 -8.85 3.67
CA GLY A 29 2.32 -10.25 3.62
C GLY A 29 3.26 -11.17 4.41
N LYS A 30 4.57 -10.90 4.38
CA LYS A 30 5.57 -11.60 5.20
C LYS A 30 5.62 -11.13 6.65
N LYS A 31 4.77 -10.16 7.05
CA LYS A 31 4.67 -9.60 8.41
C LYS A 31 6.01 -9.03 8.91
N ASN A 32 6.81 -8.49 7.98
CA ASN A 32 8.11 -7.92 8.30
C ASN A 32 7.96 -6.43 8.64
N VAL A 33 7.65 -6.15 9.90
CA VAL A 33 7.42 -4.80 10.44
C VAL A 33 8.57 -3.84 10.07
N THR A 34 9.81 -4.25 10.32
CA THR A 34 11.00 -3.42 10.06
C THR A 34 11.12 -3.06 8.59
N LYS A 35 10.94 -4.03 7.69
CA LYS A 35 11.02 -3.78 6.24
C LYS A 35 9.89 -2.86 5.77
N THR A 36 8.68 -3.05 6.29
CA THR A 36 7.51 -2.23 5.96
C THR A 36 7.71 -0.78 6.40
N LEU A 37 8.08 -0.53 7.66
CA LEU A 37 8.29 0.83 8.17
C LEU A 37 9.47 1.51 7.47
N GLN A 38 10.53 0.76 7.17
CA GLN A 38 11.67 1.28 6.42
C GLN A 38 11.25 1.70 4.99
N TRP A 39 10.40 0.91 4.33
CA TRP A 39 9.86 1.26 3.01
C TRP A 39 9.05 2.55 3.07
N ILE A 40 8.14 2.68 4.04
CA ILE A 40 7.28 3.88 4.19
C ILE A 40 8.13 5.12 4.48
N LYS A 41 9.13 5.00 5.36
CA LYS A 41 10.08 6.07 5.67
C LYS A 41 10.81 6.55 4.42
N GLU A 42 11.30 5.61 3.60
CA GLU A 42 12.00 5.93 2.37
C GLU A 42 11.08 6.59 1.34
N PHE A 43 9.88 6.04 1.14
CA PHE A 43 8.87 6.61 0.23
C PHE A 43 8.48 8.03 0.63
N ASN A 44 8.25 8.28 1.92
CA ASN A 44 7.97 9.63 2.43
C ASN A 44 9.17 10.57 2.22
N GLY A 45 10.38 10.08 2.56
CA GLY A 45 11.62 10.84 2.45
C GLY A 45 12.01 11.19 1.02
N SER A 46 11.57 10.40 0.04
CA SER A 46 11.74 10.69 -1.39
C SER A 46 10.67 11.63 -1.97
N GLY A 47 9.75 12.15 -1.15
CA GLY A 47 8.66 13.01 -1.59
C GLY A 47 7.44 12.27 -2.13
N GLY A 48 7.28 10.98 -1.81
CA GLY A 48 6.12 10.18 -2.17
C GLY A 48 4.84 10.70 -1.50
N ASN A 49 3.73 10.60 -2.21
CA ASN A 49 2.43 11.06 -1.72
C ASN A 49 1.69 9.94 -0.98
N MET A 50 1.51 10.11 0.34
CA MET A 50 0.88 9.10 1.20
C MET A 50 -0.60 8.86 0.87
N SER A 51 -1.34 9.86 0.39
CA SER A 51 -2.72 9.68 -0.05
C SER A 51 -2.78 8.77 -1.27
N VAL A 52 -1.90 9.02 -2.25
CA VAL A 52 -1.80 8.20 -3.47
C VAL A 52 -1.39 6.76 -3.11
N LEU A 53 -0.41 6.60 -2.22
CA LEU A 53 -0.01 5.26 -1.75
C LEU A 53 -1.18 4.51 -1.09
N LEU A 54 -1.96 5.18 -0.23
CA LEU A 54 -3.12 4.57 0.41
C LEU A 54 -4.21 4.20 -0.61
N GLU A 55 -4.45 5.05 -1.60
CA GLU A 55 -5.40 4.78 -2.69
C GLU A 55 -4.98 3.57 -3.52
N GLU A 56 -3.68 3.47 -3.87
CA GLU A 56 -3.12 2.32 -4.58
C GLU A 56 -3.25 1.04 -3.74
N LEU A 57 -2.86 1.06 -2.46
CA LEU A 57 -2.99 -0.09 -1.56
C LEU A 57 -4.45 -0.55 -1.41
N LEU A 58 -5.40 0.38 -1.28
CA LEU A 58 -6.83 0.07 -1.18
C LEU A 58 -7.36 -0.52 -2.50
N SER A 59 -6.91 0.00 -3.65
CA SER A 59 -7.26 -0.54 -4.97
C SER A 59 -6.74 -1.97 -5.14
N ASP A 60 -5.49 -2.22 -4.75
CA ASP A 60 -4.88 -3.56 -4.81
C ASP A 60 -5.60 -4.55 -3.89
N LEU A 61 -5.98 -4.12 -2.68
CA LEU A 61 -6.77 -4.95 -1.77
C LEU A 61 -8.18 -5.23 -2.31
N GLN A 62 -8.81 -4.27 -2.99
CA GLN A 62 -10.10 -4.48 -3.65
C GLN A 62 -9.97 -5.53 -4.77
N ASN A 63 -8.95 -5.41 -5.62
CA ASN A 63 -8.68 -6.40 -6.67
C ASN A 63 -8.44 -7.80 -6.07
N HIS A 64 -7.68 -7.86 -4.98
CA HIS A 64 -7.42 -9.08 -4.24
C HIS A 64 -8.69 -9.68 -3.63
N LEU A 65 -9.57 -8.85 -3.07
CA LEU A 65 -10.88 -9.26 -2.56
C LEU A 65 -11.75 -9.88 -3.66
N LEU A 66 -11.80 -9.25 -4.84
CA LEU A 66 -12.57 -9.75 -5.99
C LEU A 66 -12.01 -11.11 -6.49
N LEU A 67 -10.69 -11.24 -6.54
CA LEU A 67 -10.00 -12.47 -6.93
C LEU A 67 -10.31 -13.62 -5.96
N LEU A 68 -10.21 -13.37 -4.65
CA LEU A 68 -10.51 -14.37 -3.62
C LEU A 68 -11.97 -14.85 -3.65
N ASN A 69 -12.88 -14.01 -4.12
CA ASN A 69 -14.30 -14.33 -4.30
C ASN A 69 -14.63 -14.86 -5.71
N LYS A 70 -13.62 -15.14 -6.53
CA LYS A 70 -13.76 -15.69 -7.90
C LYS A 70 -14.61 -14.81 -8.83
N ILE A 71 -14.65 -13.50 -8.57
CA ILE A 71 -15.38 -12.53 -9.40
C ILE A 71 -14.55 -12.16 -10.63
N THR A 72 -13.23 -12.07 -10.48
CA THR A 72 -12.28 -11.79 -11.57
C THR A 72 -11.46 -13.04 -11.90
N GLY A 73 -11.37 -13.37 -13.19
CA GLY A 73 -10.72 -14.58 -13.69
C GLY A 73 -9.19 -14.49 -13.76
N THR A 74 -8.52 -15.47 -13.16
CA THR A 74 -7.18 -16.03 -13.49
C THR A 74 -6.09 -15.06 -13.97
N GLN A 75 -5.94 -13.88 -13.37
CA GLN A 75 -4.60 -13.31 -13.31
C GLN A 75 -3.84 -14.07 -12.23
N GLU A 76 -2.65 -14.57 -12.56
CA GLU A 76 -1.64 -15.10 -11.63
C GLU A 76 -1.13 -13.98 -10.69
N SER A 77 -2.06 -13.24 -10.08
CA SER A 77 -1.72 -12.24 -9.09
C SER A 77 -1.27 -12.98 -7.85
N LYS A 78 -0.07 -12.63 -7.38
CA LYS A 78 0.51 -13.22 -6.19
C LYS A 78 -0.41 -12.94 -5.02
N VAL A 79 -1.04 -13.99 -4.48
CA VAL A 79 -1.95 -13.85 -3.35
C VAL A 79 -1.09 -13.59 -2.09
N PHE A 80 -1.04 -12.34 -1.64
CA PHE A 80 -0.26 -11.95 -0.46
C PHE A 80 -1.00 -12.17 0.86
N TYR A 81 -2.34 -12.20 0.82
CA TYR A 81 -3.20 -12.16 2.01
C TYR A 81 -4.34 -13.17 1.92
N SER A 82 -4.78 -13.71 3.05
CA SER A 82 -6.08 -14.40 3.14
C SER A 82 -7.26 -13.42 3.03
N LEU A 83 -8.48 -13.93 2.85
CA LEU A 83 -9.69 -13.10 2.83
C LEU A 83 -9.85 -12.29 4.12
N LYS A 84 -9.61 -12.93 5.27
CA LYS A 84 -9.68 -12.28 6.59
C LYS A 84 -8.63 -11.16 6.72
N GLU A 85 -7.40 -11.43 6.29
CA GLU A 85 -6.32 -10.44 6.29
C GLU A 85 -6.63 -9.26 5.37
N THR A 86 -7.18 -9.53 4.19
CA THR A 86 -7.59 -8.51 3.20
C THR A 86 -8.63 -7.57 3.79
N ILE A 87 -9.71 -8.12 4.36
CA ILE A 87 -10.79 -7.33 4.99
C ILE A 87 -10.24 -6.50 6.16
N SER A 88 -9.36 -7.09 6.98
CA SER A 88 -8.75 -6.39 8.11
C SER A 88 -7.89 -5.21 7.65
N LEU A 89 -7.03 -5.41 6.65
CA LEU A 89 -6.21 -4.37 6.07
C LEU A 89 -7.07 -3.27 5.44
N MET A 90 -8.09 -3.62 4.65
CA MET A 90 -8.97 -2.61 4.03
C MET A 90 -9.60 -1.67 5.05
N LYS A 91 -10.07 -2.20 6.19
CA LYS A 91 -10.66 -1.38 7.27
C LYS A 91 -9.62 -0.42 7.86
N LEU A 92 -8.48 -0.95 8.27
CA LEU A 92 -7.40 -0.17 8.88
C LEU A 92 -6.85 0.90 7.93
N LEU A 93 -6.71 0.58 6.64
CA LEU A 93 -6.24 1.52 5.63
C LEU A 93 -7.29 2.59 5.28
N HIS A 94 -8.58 2.26 5.33
CA HIS A 94 -9.64 3.26 5.15
C HIS A 94 -9.65 4.27 6.32
N ASP A 95 -9.48 3.76 7.54
CA ASP A 95 -9.34 4.60 8.74
C ASP A 95 -8.09 5.48 8.65
N ALA A 96 -6.95 4.92 8.22
CA ALA A 96 -5.72 5.67 7.98
C ALA A 96 -5.91 6.77 6.93
N TYR A 97 -6.61 6.50 5.83
CA TYR A 97 -6.90 7.48 4.79
C TYR A 97 -7.76 8.64 5.29
N SER A 98 -8.74 8.34 6.14
CA SER A 98 -9.54 9.37 6.81
C SER A 98 -8.68 10.25 7.72
N GLN A 99 -7.83 9.63 8.54
CA GLN A 99 -6.95 10.31 9.49
C GLN A 99 -5.82 11.11 8.83
N LEU A 100 -5.37 10.71 7.64
CA LEU A 100 -4.32 11.42 6.89
C LEU A 100 -4.69 12.88 6.64
N LYS A 101 -5.96 13.19 6.38
CA LYS A 101 -6.46 14.55 6.09
C LYS A 101 -6.22 15.54 7.22
N ILE A 102 -6.13 15.06 8.46
CA ILE A 102 -5.97 15.87 9.67
C ILE A 102 -4.63 15.65 10.37
N SER A 103 -3.79 14.76 9.84
CA SER A 103 -2.50 14.44 10.45
C SER A 103 -1.44 15.49 10.07
N PRO A 104 -0.68 16.04 11.03
CA PRO A 104 0.46 16.91 10.72
C PRO A 104 1.59 16.15 10.02
N PHE A 105 1.63 14.82 10.17
CA PHE A 105 2.60 13.93 9.51
C PHE A 105 1.85 12.88 8.69
N PRO A 106 1.83 12.98 7.35
CA PRO A 106 1.01 12.11 6.51
C PRO A 106 1.35 10.60 6.59
N SER A 107 2.55 10.24 7.02
CA SER A 107 2.97 8.84 7.12
C SER A 107 2.44 8.13 8.38
N ILE A 108 2.20 8.87 9.47
CA ILE A 108 1.83 8.28 10.78
C ILE A 108 0.56 7.42 10.71
N PRO A 109 -0.56 7.86 10.09
CA PRO A 109 -1.77 7.05 10.04
C PRO A 109 -1.56 5.68 9.38
N LEU A 110 -0.76 5.63 8.31
CA LEU A 110 -0.42 4.37 7.64
C LEU A 110 0.48 3.49 8.50
N GLU A 111 1.51 4.07 9.14
CA GLU A 111 2.43 3.35 10.02
C GLU A 111 1.68 2.70 11.19
N VAL A 112 0.77 3.45 11.83
CA VAL A 112 -0.07 2.96 12.94
C VAL A 112 -1.00 1.83 12.47
N ALA A 113 -1.73 2.04 11.37
CA ALA A 113 -2.65 1.03 10.83
C ALA A 113 -1.95 -0.30 10.53
N LEU A 114 -0.72 -0.25 9.99
CA LEU A 114 0.06 -1.47 9.71
C LEU A 114 0.57 -2.14 10.98
N LEU A 115 0.98 -1.37 12.00
CA LEU A 115 1.36 -1.92 13.30
C LEU A 115 0.18 -2.63 13.99
N GLU A 116 -1.01 -2.03 13.97
CA GLU A 116 -2.24 -2.63 14.49
C GLU A 116 -2.62 -3.91 13.75
N TYR A 117 -2.45 -3.92 12.42
CA TYR A 117 -2.63 -5.13 11.62
C TYR A 117 -1.69 -6.25 12.08
N TYR A 118 -0.40 -5.96 12.27
CA TYR A 118 0.55 -6.97 12.72
C TYR A 118 0.25 -7.48 14.13
N ASP A 119 -0.20 -6.60 15.03
CA ASP A 119 -0.57 -6.99 16.39
C ASP A 119 -1.80 -7.92 16.40
N THR A 120 -2.83 -7.57 15.64
CA THR A 120 -4.01 -8.42 15.42
C THR A 120 -3.61 -9.82 14.93
N MET A 121 -2.61 -9.91 14.05
CA MET A 121 -2.12 -11.18 13.51
C MET A 121 -1.24 -11.98 14.47
N LYS A 122 -0.60 -11.33 15.45
CA LYS A 122 0.11 -12.02 16.54
C LYS A 122 -0.89 -12.68 17.50
N MET A 123 -1.97 -11.99 17.85
CA MET A 123 -2.97 -12.52 18.79
C MET A 123 -3.71 -13.76 18.27
N VAL A 124 -3.89 -13.90 16.95
CA VAL A 124 -4.53 -15.08 16.34
C VAL A 124 -3.66 -16.35 16.41
N ARG A 125 -2.37 -16.22 16.74
CA ARG A 125 -1.39 -17.32 16.74
C ARG A 125 -1.06 -17.88 18.13
N ASN A 126 -1.63 -17.29 19.19
CA ASN A 126 -1.55 -17.76 20.58
C ASN A 126 -2.85 -18.48 20.97
#